data_AF-G7K523-F1
#
_entry.id   AF-G7K523-F1
#
_cell.length_a   1.000
_cell.length_b   1.000
_cell.length_c   1.000
_cell.angle_alpha   90.00
_cell.angle_beta   90.00
_cell.angle_gamma   90.00
#
_symmetry.space_group_name_H-M   'P 1'
#
loop_
_entity.id
_entity.type
_entity.pdbx_description
1 polymer ?
#
loop_
_entity_poly.entity_id
_entity_poly.type
_entity_poly.pdbx_seq_one_letter_code
_entity_poly.pdbx_strand_id
1 'polypeptide(L)'
;MEEGWRAVVNVRQQHVSELRTLFHLEQVSVWNHLGIVGNFRRIEYNINEGLSFYFNSLSDAAEVVNLIVDILPAQVQWNKIDPYLFSVEIVPICCGDLIILPSNIAASLGPNIGPIVICTRVAKTFTLLDPFTLTHCFLKAGQYWDAPFTPSFSRPQLVEYAVLGIEKLDEEEEEEVEENKQKKKLVFKDEHDEDGDAFATYTAAAKKYRLANAIVARVKDIGNNNHTFQIRTHLGRILKPGDHALGYDLPEGDPILITKISFAKEENGRVVPVQDKWESGYQLFLKDLQQDPKLLFDQRAIYRNPTYCHPSGPLFRSPFYRPFFPLEDLLDG
;
A
#
# COMPACT_ATOMS: atom_id res chain seq x y z
N MET A 1 26.57 -10.32 32.51
CA MET A 1 26.01 -8.99 32.18
C MET A 1 25.72 -9.02 30.70
N GLU A 2 24.45 -9.19 30.37
CA GLU A 2 23.97 -9.63 29.06
C GLU A 2 23.95 -8.46 28.05
N GLU A 3 24.66 -8.68 26.94
CA GLU A 3 24.71 -8.02 25.61
C GLU A 3 24.78 -6.47 25.50
N GLY A 4 26.01 -5.98 25.26
CA GLY A 4 26.42 -4.58 25.06
C GLY A 4 26.04 -3.96 23.71
N TRP A 5 24.77 -3.64 23.54
CA TRP A 5 24.25 -2.80 22.45
C TRP A 5 24.34 -1.31 22.82
N ARG A 6 24.54 -0.45 21.82
CA ARG A 6 24.58 1.02 22.02
C ARG A 6 23.29 1.71 21.59
N ALA A 7 22.57 1.11 20.65
CA ALA A 7 21.29 1.63 20.18
C ALA A 7 20.33 0.50 19.79
N VAL A 8 19.03 0.74 20.01
CA VAL A 8 17.94 -0.16 19.67
C VAL A 8 16.87 0.62 18.90
N VAL A 9 16.45 0.11 17.75
CA VAL A 9 15.36 0.68 16.93
C VAL A 9 14.18 -0.28 16.98
N ASN A 10 13.07 0.16 17.58
CA ASN A 10 11.82 -0.59 17.66
C ASN A 10 10.85 -0.04 16.62
N VAL A 11 10.46 -0.88 15.67
CA VAL A 11 9.51 -0.57 14.60
C VAL A 11 8.19 -1.26 14.92
N ARG A 12 7.12 -0.46 14.99
CA ARG A 12 5.78 -0.93 15.37
C ARG A 12 4.75 -0.47 14.35
N GLN A 13 3.76 -1.32 14.12
CA GLN A 13 2.53 -0.99 13.42
C GLN A 13 1.37 -1.56 14.25
N GLN A 14 0.85 -0.76 15.18
CA GLN A 14 -0.16 -1.22 16.13
C GLN A 14 -1.57 -1.12 15.52
N HIS A 15 -2.54 -1.82 16.10
CA HIS A 15 -3.97 -1.71 15.71
C HIS A 15 -4.27 -2.10 14.26
N VAL A 16 -3.41 -2.90 13.62
CA VAL A 16 -3.65 -3.44 12.28
C VAL A 16 -3.88 -4.94 12.37
N SER A 17 -4.85 -5.46 11.61
CA SER A 17 -5.14 -6.89 11.51
C SER A 17 -4.05 -7.67 10.78
N GLU A 18 -3.29 -7.00 9.90
CA GLU A 18 -2.27 -7.58 9.03
C GLU A 18 -1.06 -6.65 8.88
N LEU A 19 0.16 -7.20 8.95
CA LEU A 19 1.42 -6.45 8.88
C LEU A 19 1.84 -6.17 7.43
N ARG A 20 0.90 -5.77 6.55
CA ARG A 20 1.17 -5.60 5.10
C ARG A 20 2.17 -4.49 4.80
N THR A 21 2.12 -3.39 5.55
CA THR A 21 3.08 -2.29 5.38
C THR A 21 4.48 -2.70 5.84
N LEU A 22 4.57 -3.54 6.89
CA LEU A 22 5.83 -4.11 7.34
C LEU A 22 6.39 -5.14 6.33
N PHE A 23 5.53 -5.98 5.75
CA PHE A 23 5.91 -6.84 4.62
C PHE A 23 6.41 -6.00 3.44
N HIS A 24 5.74 -4.89 3.11
CA HIS A 24 6.18 -4.00 2.05
C HIS A 24 7.58 -3.38 2.32
N LEU A 25 7.88 -3.04 3.58
CA LEU A 25 9.21 -2.59 3.99
C LEU A 25 10.28 -3.62 3.66
N GLU A 26 9.99 -4.91 3.87
CA GLU A 26 10.87 -6.02 3.51
C GLU A 26 11.05 -6.11 1.97
N GLN A 27 9.99 -5.86 1.19
CA GLN A 27 9.98 -5.97 -0.27
C GLN A 27 10.66 -4.84 -1.06
N VAL A 28 10.35 -3.57 -0.75
CA VAL A 28 10.54 -2.48 -1.74
C VAL A 28 11.80 -1.65 -1.56
N SER A 29 12.47 -1.67 -0.41
CA SER A 29 13.62 -0.77 -0.21
C SER A 29 14.67 -1.25 0.77
N VAL A 30 14.40 -2.26 1.57
CA VAL A 30 15.36 -2.75 2.55
C VAL A 30 16.46 -3.60 1.88
N TRP A 31 16.18 -4.59 1.04
CA TRP A 31 17.26 -5.50 0.60
C TRP A 31 18.37 -4.87 -0.28
N ASN A 32 18.02 -3.94 -1.17
CA ASN A 32 19.02 -3.28 -2.02
C ASN A 32 19.89 -2.27 -1.24
N HIS A 33 19.41 -1.77 -0.09
CA HIS A 33 20.06 -0.71 0.68
C HIS A 33 20.58 -1.17 2.06
N LEU A 34 19.94 -2.12 2.76
CA LEU A 34 20.45 -2.71 4.02
C LEU A 34 21.57 -3.73 3.80
N GLY A 35 21.75 -4.26 2.59
CA GLY A 35 23.03 -4.87 2.20
C GLY A 35 24.21 -3.88 2.31
N ILE A 36 23.94 -2.57 2.34
CA ILE A 36 24.92 -1.49 2.57
C ILE A 36 24.99 -1.12 4.07
N VAL A 37 23.91 -1.32 4.85
CA VAL A 37 23.84 -1.08 6.31
C VAL A 37 24.13 -2.36 7.11
N GLY A 38 25.15 -3.12 6.72
CA GLY A 38 25.53 -4.44 7.26
C GLY A 38 26.01 -4.49 8.72
N ASN A 39 25.61 -3.55 9.57
CA ASN A 39 26.09 -3.39 10.95
C ASN A 39 25.05 -3.72 12.02
N PHE A 40 23.85 -4.18 11.65
CA PHE A 40 22.91 -4.70 12.64
C PHE A 40 23.43 -6.02 13.22
N ARG A 41 23.33 -6.18 14.53
CA ARG A 41 23.86 -7.35 15.25
C ARG A 41 22.82 -8.44 15.42
N ARG A 42 21.59 -7.99 15.70
CA ARG A 42 20.48 -8.84 16.09
C ARG A 42 19.20 -8.16 15.63
N ILE A 43 18.26 -8.98 15.22
CA ILE A 43 16.91 -8.58 14.92
C ILE A 43 16.00 -9.51 15.72
N GLU A 44 15.05 -8.92 16.42
CA GLU A 44 14.03 -9.64 17.15
C GLU A 44 12.67 -9.24 16.59
N TYR A 45 11.83 -10.23 16.35
CA TYR A 45 10.43 -10.00 16.08
C TYR A 45 9.59 -10.57 17.21
N ASN A 46 8.65 -9.77 17.68
CA ASN A 46 7.60 -10.18 18.58
C ASN A 46 6.27 -9.71 18.01
N ILE A 47 5.33 -10.64 17.86
CA ILE A 47 4.00 -10.36 17.29
C ILE A 47 3.26 -9.22 18.01
N ASN A 48 3.52 -9.03 19.31
CA ASN A 48 2.90 -8.00 20.12
C ASN A 48 3.71 -6.69 20.16
N GLU A 49 5.03 -6.77 20.02
CA GLU A 49 5.94 -5.63 20.25
C GLU A 49 6.57 -5.07 18.97
N GLY A 50 6.32 -5.72 17.84
CA GLY A 50 6.85 -5.34 16.54
C GLY A 50 8.25 -5.90 16.27
N LEU A 51 9.05 -5.14 15.54
CA LEU A 51 10.38 -5.53 15.10
C LEU A 51 11.44 -4.66 15.80
N SER A 52 12.45 -5.29 16.40
CA SER A 52 13.52 -4.62 17.13
C SER A 52 14.87 -4.90 16.48
N PHE A 53 15.59 -3.83 16.14
CA PHE A 53 16.94 -3.88 15.56
C PHE A 53 17.97 -3.39 16.57
N TYR A 54 19.04 -4.15 16.76
CA TYR A 54 20.09 -3.85 17.74
C TYR A 54 21.40 -3.46 17.04
N PHE A 55 21.98 -2.34 17.47
CA PHE A 55 23.16 -1.73 16.87
C PHE A 55 24.26 -1.43 17.90
N ASN A 56 25.51 -1.49 17.45
CA ASN A 56 26.68 -1.03 18.21
C ASN A 56 27.01 0.45 17.99
N SER A 57 26.45 1.04 16.93
CA SER A 57 26.69 2.42 16.50
C SER A 57 25.36 3.17 16.47
N LEU A 58 25.37 4.38 17.04
CA LEU A 58 24.23 5.29 16.97
C LEU A 58 23.99 5.79 15.53
N SER A 59 25.06 5.93 14.75
CA SER A 59 24.97 6.36 13.34
C SER A 59 24.18 5.36 12.50
N ASP A 60 24.50 4.08 12.66
CA ASP A 60 23.87 3.00 11.89
C ASP A 60 22.38 2.88 12.24
N ALA A 61 22.05 3.02 13.53
CA ALA A 61 20.66 3.06 14.00
C ALA A 61 19.91 4.24 13.37
N ALA A 62 20.51 5.43 13.33
CA ALA A 62 19.90 6.62 12.75
C ALA A 62 19.71 6.50 11.23
N GLU A 63 20.63 5.86 10.51
CA GLU A 63 20.49 5.59 9.07
C GLU A 63 19.29 4.68 8.78
N VAL A 64 19.10 3.61 9.57
CA VAL A 64 17.93 2.74 9.44
C VAL A 64 16.63 3.49 9.74
N VAL A 65 16.60 4.30 10.79
CA VAL A 65 15.43 5.15 11.10
C VAL A 65 15.10 6.09 9.94
N ASN A 66 16.10 6.77 9.37
CA ASN A 66 15.90 7.67 8.24
C ASN A 66 15.41 6.93 7.00
N LEU A 67 15.94 5.73 6.72
CA LEU A 67 15.47 4.89 5.62
C LEU A 67 13.99 4.58 5.80
N ILE A 68 13.57 4.10 6.97
CA ILE A 68 12.18 3.73 7.25
C ILE A 68 11.24 4.93 7.03
N VAL A 69 11.58 6.10 7.56
CA VAL A 69 10.76 7.32 7.42
C VAL A 69 10.73 7.85 5.98
N ASP A 70 11.73 7.52 5.16
CA ASP A 70 11.73 7.91 3.74
C ASP A 70 10.86 7.00 2.87
N ILE A 71 10.63 5.76 3.29
CA ILE A 71 9.83 4.78 2.53
C ILE A 71 8.41 4.61 3.06
N LEU A 72 8.18 4.87 4.35
CA LEU A 72 6.91 4.65 5.04
C LEU A 72 6.46 5.88 5.84
N PRO A 73 5.15 6.01 6.09
CA PRO A 73 4.63 7.08 6.91
C PRO A 73 4.79 6.65 8.38
N ALA A 74 5.83 7.14 9.05
CA ALA A 74 6.11 6.80 10.43
C ALA A 74 6.43 8.04 11.29
N GLN A 75 6.07 7.97 12.57
CA GLN A 75 6.52 8.91 13.59
C GLN A 75 7.69 8.31 14.37
N VAL A 76 8.69 9.13 14.68
CA VAL A 76 9.88 8.69 15.42
C VAL A 76 9.93 9.42 16.75
N GLN A 77 10.09 8.65 17.81
CA GLN A 77 10.44 9.14 19.15
C GLN A 77 11.75 8.50 19.57
N TRP A 78 12.57 9.19 20.36
CA TRP A 78 13.82 8.61 20.83
C TRP A 78 14.26 9.15 22.18
N ASN A 79 14.97 8.30 22.92
CA ASN A 79 15.48 8.61 24.26
C ASN A 79 17.01 8.47 24.29
N LYS A 80 17.69 9.41 24.97
CA LYS A 80 19.16 9.46 25.15
C LYS A 80 19.69 8.55 26.27
N ILE A 81 18.86 7.64 26.78
CA ILE A 81 19.27 6.69 27.82
C ILE A 81 20.09 5.60 27.12
N ASP A 82 21.24 5.21 27.67
CA ASP A 82 22.05 4.11 27.11
C ASP A 82 21.45 2.75 27.52
N PRO A 83 21.12 1.84 26.57
CA PRO A 83 21.25 1.97 25.12
C PRO A 83 20.20 2.90 24.49
N TYR A 84 20.63 3.72 23.52
CA TYR A 84 19.78 4.69 22.83
C TYR A 84 18.56 4.02 22.21
N LEU A 85 17.36 4.45 22.59
CA LEU A 85 16.12 3.81 22.16
C LEU A 85 15.43 4.69 21.12
N PHE A 86 15.26 4.18 19.91
CA PHE A 86 14.39 4.75 18.87
C PHE A 86 13.10 3.95 18.81
N SER A 87 11.97 4.64 18.89
CA SER A 87 10.63 4.09 18.67
C SER A 87 10.09 4.67 17.37
N VAL A 88 9.93 3.81 16.37
CA VAL A 88 9.40 4.13 15.05
C VAL A 88 8.00 3.54 14.95
N GLU A 89 7.00 4.39 14.94
CA GLU A 89 5.59 4.00 14.87
C GLU A 89 5.04 4.30 13.48
N ILE A 90 4.79 3.24 12.72
CA ILE A 90 4.20 3.30 11.38
C ILE A 90 2.71 3.59 11.52
N VAL A 91 2.18 4.47 10.66
CA VAL A 91 0.74 4.76 10.60
C VAL A 91 -0.05 3.45 10.42
N PRO A 92 -1.08 3.20 11.25
CA PRO A 92 -1.79 1.93 11.29
C PRO A 92 -2.90 1.84 10.22
N ILE A 93 -2.60 2.29 9.00
CA ILE A 93 -3.47 2.22 7.83
C ILE A 93 -2.76 1.42 6.73
N CYS A 94 -3.45 0.44 6.15
CA CYS A 94 -2.95 -0.38 5.05
C CYS A 94 -3.66 -0.05 3.74
N CYS A 95 -2.97 -0.35 2.62
CA CYS A 95 -3.58 -0.28 1.30
C CYS A 95 -4.77 -1.26 1.20
N GLY A 96 -5.91 -0.78 0.70
CA GLY A 96 -7.17 -1.52 0.60
C GLY A 96 -8.06 -1.41 1.84
N ASP A 97 -7.65 -0.69 2.88
CA ASP A 97 -8.52 -0.42 4.02
C ASP A 97 -9.63 0.56 3.66
N LEU A 98 -10.84 0.28 4.14
CA LEU A 98 -11.99 1.19 4.04
C LEU A 98 -12.17 1.90 5.37
N ILE A 99 -12.19 3.23 5.33
CA ILE A 99 -12.21 4.09 6.50
C ILE A 99 -13.47 4.96 6.45
N ILE A 100 -14.24 4.92 7.54
CA ILE A 100 -15.31 5.88 7.79
C ILE A 100 -14.75 6.97 8.69
N LEU A 101 -14.43 8.11 8.10
CA LEU A 101 -13.86 9.27 8.75
C LEU A 101 -14.87 9.95 9.69
N PRO A 102 -14.47 10.31 10.91
CA PRO A 102 -15.18 11.27 11.73
C PRO A 102 -15.39 12.61 10.99
N SER A 103 -16.52 13.27 11.22
CA SER A 103 -16.91 14.49 10.48
C SER A 103 -15.90 15.64 10.62
N ASN A 104 -15.27 15.78 11.78
CA ASN A 104 -14.23 16.78 12.02
C ASN A 104 -12.96 16.48 11.21
N ILE A 105 -12.60 15.22 11.04
CA ILE A 105 -11.44 14.81 10.25
C ILE A 105 -11.76 15.00 8.77
N ALA A 106 -12.87 14.49 8.28
CA ALA A 106 -13.28 14.65 6.88
C ALA A 106 -13.28 16.13 6.44
N ALA A 107 -13.85 17.02 7.26
CA ALA A 107 -13.86 18.46 6.98
C ALA A 107 -12.46 19.09 6.91
N SER A 108 -11.47 18.50 7.59
CA SER A 108 -10.08 18.98 7.59
C SER A 108 -9.26 18.51 6.39
N LEU A 109 -9.67 17.41 5.73
CA LEU A 109 -8.91 16.77 4.65
C LEU A 109 -9.08 17.45 3.28
N GLY A 110 -10.05 18.36 3.15
CA GLY A 110 -10.25 19.20 1.98
C GLY A 110 -11.71 19.32 1.55
N PRO A 111 -12.00 20.19 0.57
CA PRO A 111 -13.32 20.24 -0.03
C PRO A 111 -13.60 18.95 -0.84
N ASN A 112 -14.85 18.51 -0.86
CA ASN A 112 -15.36 17.36 -1.63
C ASN A 112 -14.88 15.96 -1.22
N ILE A 113 -14.15 15.81 -0.11
CA ILE A 113 -13.90 14.49 0.47
C ILE A 113 -15.03 14.10 1.41
N GLY A 114 -15.72 13.02 1.06
CA GLY A 114 -16.78 12.43 1.88
C GLY A 114 -16.25 11.71 3.12
N PRO A 115 -17.16 11.25 3.99
CA PRO A 115 -16.79 10.50 5.19
C PRO A 115 -16.29 9.09 4.85
N ILE A 116 -16.52 8.56 3.66
CA ILE A 116 -16.10 7.21 3.28
C ILE A 116 -14.90 7.32 2.33
N VAL A 117 -13.77 6.74 2.73
CA VAL A 117 -12.53 6.79 1.93
C VAL A 117 -11.82 5.44 1.93
N ILE A 118 -11.09 5.17 0.86
CA ILE A 118 -10.27 3.98 0.67
C ILE A 118 -8.80 4.38 0.74
N CYS A 119 -7.98 3.68 1.52
CA CYS A 119 -6.54 3.84 1.41
C CYS A 119 -6.04 3.14 0.14
N THR A 120 -5.58 3.89 -0.84
CA THR A 120 -5.16 3.35 -2.15
C THR A 120 -3.65 3.17 -2.28
N ARG A 121 -2.87 3.80 -1.40
CA ARG A 121 -1.41 3.73 -1.39
C ARG A 121 -0.85 4.06 -0.02
N VAL A 122 0.21 3.36 0.37
CA VAL A 122 1.00 3.62 1.58
C VAL A 122 2.48 3.63 1.19
N ALA A 123 3.11 4.80 1.27
CA ALA A 123 4.54 5.03 1.09
C ALA A 123 4.97 6.11 2.11
N LYS A 124 5.98 6.95 1.82
CA LYS A 124 6.33 8.12 2.66
C LYS A 124 5.12 8.97 3.05
N THR A 125 4.16 9.08 2.14
CA THR A 125 2.80 9.54 2.37
C THR A 125 1.82 8.42 2.04
N PHE A 126 0.64 8.45 2.66
CA PHE A 126 -0.45 7.57 2.29
C PHE A 126 -1.57 8.36 1.61
N THR A 127 -2.24 7.70 0.67
CA THR A 127 -3.27 8.32 -0.18
C THR A 127 -4.62 7.73 0.15
N LEU A 128 -5.56 8.63 0.48
CA LEU A 128 -6.98 8.31 0.62
C LEU A 128 -7.72 8.72 -0.66
N LEU A 129 -8.69 7.91 -1.05
CA LEU A 129 -9.57 8.13 -2.19
C LEU A 129 -11.02 8.09 -1.72
N ASP A 130 -11.79 9.14 -2.01
CA ASP A 130 -13.24 9.07 -1.97
C ASP A 130 -13.75 8.32 -3.21
N PRO A 131 -14.39 7.14 -3.05
CA PRO A 131 -14.80 6.32 -4.18
C PRO A 131 -15.99 6.90 -4.98
N PHE A 132 -16.66 7.93 -4.48
CA PHE A 132 -17.84 8.54 -5.11
C PHE A 132 -17.53 9.86 -5.81
N THR A 133 -16.52 10.58 -5.35
CA THR A 133 -16.08 11.86 -5.95
C THR A 133 -14.76 11.76 -6.70
N LEU A 134 -14.03 10.65 -6.55
CA LEU A 134 -12.66 10.45 -7.02
C LEU A 134 -11.66 11.47 -6.45
N THR A 135 -12.02 12.12 -5.34
CA THR A 135 -11.14 13.08 -4.68
C THR A 135 -10.04 12.34 -3.93
N HIS A 136 -8.79 12.73 -4.17
CA HIS A 136 -7.63 12.20 -3.49
C HIS A 136 -7.16 13.13 -2.39
N CYS A 137 -6.80 12.56 -1.23
CA CYS A 137 -6.12 13.26 -0.16
C CYS A 137 -4.79 12.56 0.16
N PHE A 138 -3.72 13.34 0.31
CA PHE A 138 -2.38 12.84 0.62
C PHE A 138 -2.00 13.25 2.02
N LEU A 139 -1.66 12.27 2.85
CA LEU A 139 -1.38 12.48 4.26
C LEU A 139 0.04 12.03 4.62
N LYS A 140 0.73 12.90 5.35
CA LYS A 140 1.99 12.59 6.04
C LYS A 140 1.69 12.00 7.41
N ALA A 141 2.66 11.29 7.98
CA ALA A 141 2.54 10.70 9.32
C ALA A 141 2.14 11.74 10.38
N GLY A 142 2.77 12.93 10.39
CA GLY A 142 2.42 13.98 11.36
C GLY A 142 0.95 14.40 11.33
N GLN A 143 0.39 14.58 10.13
CA GLN A 143 -1.02 14.96 9.96
C GLN A 143 -1.99 13.87 10.44
N TYR A 144 -1.60 12.59 10.33
CA TYR A 144 -2.37 11.49 10.91
C TYR A 144 -2.34 11.54 12.44
N TRP A 145 -1.17 11.74 13.04
CA TRP A 145 -1.02 11.73 14.50
C TRP A 145 -1.63 12.96 15.20
N ASP A 146 -1.89 14.06 14.49
CA ASP A 146 -2.65 15.20 14.99
C ASP A 146 -4.13 14.86 15.27
N ALA A 147 -4.71 13.93 14.49
CA ALA A 147 -6.07 13.45 14.64
C ALA A 147 -6.19 11.99 14.15
N PRO A 148 -5.76 11.00 14.96
CA PRO A 148 -5.67 9.62 14.53
C PRO A 148 -7.05 8.99 14.33
N PHE A 149 -7.15 8.10 13.35
CA PHE A 149 -8.35 7.33 13.02
C PHE A 149 -8.00 5.88 12.69
N THR A 150 -8.99 4.99 12.78
CA THR A 150 -8.81 3.55 12.56
C THR A 150 -9.56 3.09 11.30
N PRO A 151 -9.07 2.05 10.61
CA PRO A 151 -9.83 1.47 9.51
C PRO A 151 -11.13 0.85 10.03
N SER A 152 -12.22 1.03 9.28
CA SER A 152 -13.53 0.44 9.62
C SER A 152 -13.65 -0.97 9.07
N PHE A 153 -13.05 -1.22 7.91
CA PHE A 153 -12.92 -2.55 7.33
C PHE A 153 -11.49 -2.76 6.86
N SER A 154 -10.99 -3.97 7.09
CA SER A 154 -9.68 -4.43 6.64
C SER A 154 -9.82 -5.68 5.78
N ARG A 155 -8.78 -5.97 5.00
CA ARG A 155 -8.80 -6.98 3.94
C ARG A 155 -9.37 -8.36 4.31
N PRO A 156 -9.22 -8.91 5.52
CA PRO A 156 -9.85 -10.19 5.88
C PRO A 156 -11.38 -10.21 5.75
N GLN A 157 -12.02 -9.03 5.70
CA GLN A 157 -13.47 -8.87 5.53
C GLN A 157 -13.89 -8.71 4.07
N LEU A 158 -12.96 -8.79 3.10
CA LEU A 158 -13.30 -8.68 1.68
C LEU A 158 -14.18 -9.86 1.24
N VAL A 159 -15.19 -9.52 0.45
CA VAL A 159 -16.12 -10.45 -0.18
C VAL A 159 -15.95 -10.36 -1.69
N GLU A 160 -16.07 -11.50 -2.36
CA GLU A 160 -16.00 -11.59 -3.81
C GLU A 160 -17.35 -11.30 -4.47
N TYR A 161 -17.33 -10.43 -5.48
CA TYR A 161 -18.47 -10.05 -6.30
C TYR A 161 -18.21 -10.36 -7.77
N ALA A 162 -19.21 -10.90 -8.45
CA ALA A 162 -19.24 -10.97 -9.91
C ALA A 162 -19.87 -9.69 -10.48
N VAL A 163 -19.22 -9.12 -11.49
CA VAL A 163 -19.72 -7.94 -12.20
C VAL A 163 -20.67 -8.41 -13.31
N LEU A 164 -21.93 -8.04 -13.20
CA LEU A 164 -22.99 -8.42 -14.16
C LEU A 164 -23.19 -7.37 -15.24
N GLY A 165 -22.97 -6.09 -14.91
CA GLY A 165 -23.13 -4.97 -15.84
C GLY A 165 -22.35 -3.75 -15.37
N ILE A 166 -21.93 -2.90 -16.31
CA ILE A 166 -21.25 -1.64 -16.02
C ILE A 166 -21.67 -0.55 -17.01
N GLU A 167 -21.92 0.65 -16.49
CA GLU A 167 -22.30 1.84 -17.24
C GLU A 167 -21.41 3.00 -16.78
N LYS A 168 -20.64 3.58 -17.70
CA LYS A 168 -19.68 4.64 -17.37
C LYS A 168 -20.40 5.99 -17.35
N LEU A 169 -20.07 6.84 -16.37
CA LEU A 169 -20.81 8.09 -16.17
C LEU A 169 -20.37 9.26 -17.06
N ASP A 170 -19.18 9.20 -17.67
CA ASP A 170 -18.56 10.34 -18.37
C ASP A 170 -18.10 9.97 -19.81
N GLU A 171 -19.00 9.55 -20.71
CA GLU A 171 -18.61 9.10 -22.07
C GLU A 171 -18.12 10.22 -23.00
N GLU A 172 -18.41 11.49 -22.70
CA GLU A 172 -18.26 12.60 -23.67
C GLU A 172 -16.98 13.45 -23.54
N GLU A 173 -16.30 13.47 -22.39
CA GLU A 173 -15.16 14.39 -22.14
C GLU A 173 -13.77 13.79 -22.46
N GLU A 174 -13.64 12.48 -22.60
CA GLU A 174 -12.32 11.82 -22.74
C GLU A 174 -11.66 12.03 -24.11
N GLU A 175 -12.44 12.21 -25.20
CA GLU A 175 -11.88 12.43 -26.55
C GLU A 175 -11.26 13.82 -26.71
N GLU A 176 -11.83 14.85 -26.08
CA GLU A 176 -11.30 16.23 -26.15
C GLU A 176 -10.06 16.46 -25.27
N VAL A 177 -9.93 15.72 -24.17
CA VAL A 177 -8.82 15.89 -23.21
C VAL A 177 -7.52 15.26 -23.72
N GLU A 178 -7.58 14.16 -24.47
CA GLU A 178 -6.38 13.47 -24.97
C GLU A 178 -5.70 14.27 -26.11
N GLU A 179 -6.48 14.90 -27.02
CA GLU A 179 -5.96 15.84 -28.02
C GLU A 179 -5.27 17.05 -27.39
N ASN A 180 -5.81 17.55 -26.26
CA ASN A 180 -5.29 18.71 -25.57
C ASN A 180 -4.06 18.41 -24.70
N LYS A 181 -3.91 17.16 -24.21
CA LYS A 181 -2.71 16.70 -23.50
C LYS A 181 -1.49 16.57 -24.42
N GLN A 182 -1.67 16.13 -25.67
CA GLN A 182 -0.60 16.08 -26.67
C GLN A 182 0.01 17.47 -26.90
N LYS A 183 -0.81 18.53 -26.90
CA LYS A 183 -0.38 19.93 -27.10
C LYS A 183 0.32 20.53 -25.87
N LYS A 184 -0.14 20.23 -24.64
CA LYS A 184 0.45 20.77 -23.40
C LYS A 184 1.79 20.12 -23.01
N LYS A 185 2.03 18.86 -23.38
CA LYS A 185 3.29 18.15 -23.08
C LYS A 185 4.53 18.74 -23.79
N LEU A 186 4.32 19.56 -24.82
CA LEU A 186 5.40 20.25 -25.54
C LEU A 186 5.85 21.57 -24.90
N VAL A 187 5.17 22.06 -23.84
CA VAL A 187 5.36 23.44 -23.32
C VAL A 187 6.02 23.51 -21.94
N PHE A 188 6.00 22.47 -21.11
CA PHE A 188 6.41 22.52 -19.69
C PHE A 188 7.70 21.76 -19.33
N LYS A 189 8.66 21.67 -20.26
CA LYS A 189 10.04 21.32 -19.89
C LYS A 189 10.72 22.60 -19.47
N ASP A 190 10.75 22.88 -18.17
CA ASP A 190 11.79 23.61 -17.43
C ASP A 190 11.15 24.21 -16.17
N GLU A 191 11.21 23.48 -15.05
CA GLU A 191 11.36 24.05 -13.71
C GLU A 191 11.60 22.91 -12.68
N HIS A 192 12.52 23.18 -11.76
CA HIS A 192 12.99 22.28 -10.70
C HIS A 192 12.11 22.45 -9.46
N ASP A 193 11.28 21.46 -9.11
CA ASP A 193 10.49 21.50 -7.87
C ASP A 193 10.59 20.19 -7.07
N GLU A 194 10.83 20.34 -5.76
CA GLU A 194 10.94 19.27 -4.76
C GLU A 194 9.58 18.59 -4.42
N ASP A 195 8.47 19.06 -5.00
CA ASP A 195 7.09 18.54 -4.82
C ASP A 195 6.59 17.69 -6.01
N GLY A 196 7.45 17.34 -6.96
CA GLY A 196 7.08 16.60 -8.18
C GLY A 196 6.45 15.22 -7.95
N ASP A 197 6.69 14.58 -6.82
CA ASP A 197 6.20 13.22 -6.51
C ASP A 197 4.68 13.20 -6.21
N ALA A 198 4.17 14.20 -5.49
CA ALA A 198 2.74 14.32 -5.19
C ALA A 198 1.92 14.67 -6.44
N PHE A 199 2.43 15.56 -7.28
CA PHE A 199 1.78 15.95 -8.53
C PHE A 199 1.78 14.83 -9.59
N ALA A 200 2.89 14.10 -9.70
CA ALA A 200 2.97 12.90 -10.55
C ALA A 200 2.01 11.80 -10.04
N THR A 201 1.93 11.60 -8.72
CA THR A 201 1.00 10.63 -8.12
C THR A 201 -0.46 11.03 -8.32
N TYR A 202 -0.81 12.31 -8.18
CA TYR A 202 -2.14 12.83 -8.50
C TYR A 202 -2.51 12.58 -9.97
N THR A 203 -1.58 12.84 -10.90
CA THR A 203 -1.80 12.63 -12.33
C THR A 203 -1.94 11.16 -12.70
N ALA A 204 -1.19 10.26 -12.03
CA ALA A 204 -1.32 8.81 -12.21
C ALA A 204 -2.64 8.28 -11.63
N ALA A 205 -3.01 8.73 -10.42
CA ALA A 205 -4.25 8.35 -9.76
C ALA A 205 -5.49 8.80 -10.52
N ALA A 206 -5.49 10.03 -11.06
CA ALA A 206 -6.54 10.56 -11.92
C ALA A 206 -6.70 9.77 -13.24
N LYS A 207 -5.67 9.07 -13.70
CA LYS A 207 -5.78 8.14 -14.85
C LYS A 207 -6.31 6.77 -14.44
N LYS A 208 -6.11 6.35 -13.20
CA LYS A 208 -6.44 4.98 -12.74
C LYS A 208 -7.94 4.77 -12.55
N TYR A 209 -8.62 5.77 -12.01
CA TYR A 209 -10.02 5.64 -11.58
C TYR A 209 -11.00 6.36 -12.52
N ARG A 210 -12.21 5.83 -12.60
CA ARG A 210 -13.34 6.44 -13.32
C ARG A 210 -14.64 6.01 -12.67
N LEU A 211 -15.59 6.93 -12.53
CA LEU A 211 -16.89 6.61 -11.97
C LEU A 211 -17.72 5.81 -12.97
N ALA A 212 -18.36 4.77 -12.46
CA ALA A 212 -19.33 3.98 -13.19
C ALA A 212 -20.44 3.50 -12.24
N ASN A 213 -21.63 3.27 -12.79
CA ASN A 213 -22.64 2.44 -12.16
C ASN A 213 -22.36 0.98 -12.51
N ALA A 214 -22.40 0.09 -11.53
CA ALA A 214 -22.18 -1.34 -11.72
C ALA A 214 -23.34 -2.14 -11.12
N ILE A 215 -23.69 -3.23 -11.80
CA ILE A 215 -24.59 -4.25 -11.27
C ILE A 215 -23.72 -5.42 -10.85
N VAL A 216 -23.77 -5.79 -9.58
CA VAL A 216 -22.92 -6.85 -9.02
C VAL A 216 -23.74 -7.84 -8.20
N ALA A 217 -23.23 -9.06 -8.08
CA ALA A 217 -23.78 -10.08 -7.18
C ALA A 217 -22.65 -10.71 -6.37
N ARG A 218 -22.91 -11.06 -5.09
CA ARG A 218 -21.93 -11.79 -4.29
C ARG A 218 -21.74 -13.18 -4.88
N VAL A 219 -20.50 -13.62 -5.08
CA VAL A 219 -20.23 -14.93 -5.70
C VAL A 219 -20.83 -16.07 -4.88
N LYS A 220 -20.77 -15.99 -3.55
CA LYS A 220 -21.40 -16.96 -2.63
C LYS A 220 -22.93 -17.07 -2.76
N ASP A 221 -23.57 -16.04 -3.29
CA ASP A 221 -25.02 -15.94 -3.41
C ASP A 221 -25.50 -16.45 -4.79
N ILE A 222 -24.64 -16.45 -5.80
CA ILE A 222 -24.97 -16.91 -7.16
C ILE A 222 -25.41 -18.38 -7.12
N GLY A 223 -26.58 -18.65 -7.70
CA GLY A 223 -27.18 -19.99 -7.74
C GLY A 223 -27.97 -20.36 -6.49
N ASN A 224 -27.75 -19.67 -5.36
CA ASN A 224 -28.53 -19.83 -4.13
C ASN A 224 -29.65 -18.79 -4.04
N ASN A 225 -29.41 -17.57 -4.51
CA ASN A 225 -30.38 -16.50 -4.61
C ASN A 225 -30.08 -15.58 -5.82
N ASN A 226 -31.02 -14.71 -6.17
CA ASN A 226 -30.88 -13.74 -7.27
C ASN A 226 -30.64 -12.31 -6.75
N HIS A 227 -29.97 -12.16 -5.61
CA HIS A 227 -29.73 -10.83 -5.06
C HIS A 227 -28.59 -10.13 -5.82
N THR A 228 -28.92 -8.98 -6.40
CA THR A 228 -27.97 -8.10 -7.09
C THR A 228 -27.97 -6.71 -6.44
N PHE A 229 -26.82 -6.06 -6.43
CA PHE A 229 -26.63 -4.69 -5.97
C PHE A 229 -26.39 -3.76 -7.16
N GLN A 230 -27.00 -2.58 -7.13
CA GLN A 230 -26.69 -1.50 -8.07
C GLN A 230 -25.84 -0.47 -7.34
N ILE A 231 -24.57 -0.36 -7.70
CA ILE A 231 -23.59 0.41 -6.93
C ILE A 231 -22.89 1.43 -7.80
N ARG A 232 -22.43 2.53 -7.20
CA ARG A 232 -21.43 3.42 -7.81
C ARG A 232 -20.03 2.94 -7.45
N THR A 233 -19.14 2.88 -8.44
CA THR A 233 -17.76 2.42 -8.26
C THR A 233 -16.75 3.33 -8.93
N HIS A 234 -15.57 3.45 -8.32
CA HIS A 234 -14.40 4.14 -8.85
C HIS A 234 -13.58 3.28 -9.83
N LEU A 235 -13.92 1.99 -9.97
CA LEU A 235 -13.22 1.03 -10.82
C LEU A 235 -13.80 0.98 -12.25
N GLY A 236 -14.53 2.00 -12.68
CA GLY A 236 -15.21 2.05 -13.98
C GLY A 236 -14.30 1.97 -15.21
N ARG A 237 -13.00 2.25 -15.04
CA ARG A 237 -12.00 2.12 -16.09
C ARG A 237 -11.56 0.68 -16.36
N ILE A 238 -11.55 -0.16 -15.32
CA ILE A 238 -10.94 -1.50 -15.36
C ILE A 238 -11.95 -2.65 -15.34
N LEU A 239 -13.14 -2.43 -14.76
CA LEU A 239 -14.18 -3.46 -14.66
C LEU A 239 -14.96 -3.60 -15.97
N LYS A 240 -15.31 -4.83 -16.29
CA LYS A 240 -16.16 -5.26 -17.39
C LYS A 240 -17.15 -6.31 -16.91
N PRO A 241 -18.30 -6.49 -17.60
CA PRO A 241 -19.20 -7.60 -17.31
C PRO A 241 -18.47 -8.94 -17.43
N GLY A 242 -18.67 -9.81 -16.44
CA GLY A 242 -17.98 -11.10 -16.30
C GLY A 242 -16.69 -11.05 -15.48
N ASP A 243 -16.18 -9.87 -15.12
CA ASP A 243 -15.06 -9.75 -14.17
C ASP A 243 -15.51 -10.09 -12.74
N HIS A 244 -14.54 -10.45 -11.90
CA HIS A 244 -14.74 -10.52 -10.45
C HIS A 244 -13.99 -9.39 -9.75
N ALA A 245 -14.51 -8.95 -8.61
CA ALA A 245 -13.92 -7.91 -7.78
C ALA A 245 -14.07 -8.25 -6.30
N LEU A 246 -13.13 -7.78 -5.49
CA LEU A 246 -13.23 -7.81 -4.03
C LEU A 246 -13.82 -6.49 -3.54
N GLY A 247 -14.75 -6.57 -2.58
CA GLY A 247 -15.38 -5.42 -1.94
C GLY A 247 -15.81 -5.70 -0.51
N TYR A 248 -16.20 -4.65 0.22
CA TYR A 248 -16.75 -4.78 1.56
C TYR A 248 -18.28 -4.68 1.54
N ASP A 249 -18.95 -5.61 2.23
CA ASP A 249 -20.36 -5.49 2.59
C ASP A 249 -20.50 -4.40 3.66
N LEU A 250 -21.28 -3.35 3.39
CA LEU A 250 -21.63 -2.35 4.40
C LEU A 250 -22.83 -2.85 5.24
N PRO A 251 -22.83 -2.65 6.57
CA PRO A 251 -23.96 -3.06 7.43
C PRO A 251 -25.30 -2.48 7.00
N GLU A 252 -25.28 -1.24 6.54
CA GLU A 252 -26.45 -0.48 6.08
C GLU A 252 -26.07 0.25 4.80
N GLY A 253 -26.13 -0.45 3.65
CA GLY A 253 -25.92 0.17 2.36
C GLY A 253 -25.41 -0.78 1.29
N ASP A 254 -25.07 -0.18 0.15
CA ASP A 254 -24.49 -0.87 -0.99
C ASP A 254 -23.01 -1.23 -0.74
N PRO A 255 -22.52 -2.36 -1.27
CA PRO A 255 -21.13 -2.74 -1.11
C PRO A 255 -20.19 -1.79 -1.85
N ILE A 256 -18.97 -1.64 -1.32
CA ILE A 256 -17.90 -0.84 -1.95
C ILE A 256 -16.84 -1.79 -2.49
N LEU A 257 -16.68 -1.82 -3.82
CA LEU A 257 -15.60 -2.56 -4.48
C LEU A 257 -14.26 -1.88 -4.21
N ILE A 258 -13.23 -2.66 -3.95
CA ILE A 258 -11.87 -2.20 -3.61
C ILE A 258 -10.88 -2.51 -4.73
N THR A 259 -10.93 -3.73 -5.29
CA THR A 259 -10.01 -4.13 -6.36
C THR A 259 -10.65 -5.15 -7.29
N LYS A 260 -10.24 -5.15 -8.56
CA LYS A 260 -10.54 -6.23 -9.50
C LYS A 260 -9.72 -7.47 -9.14
N ILE A 261 -10.26 -8.66 -9.37
CA ILE A 261 -9.52 -9.92 -9.31
C ILE A 261 -9.02 -10.25 -10.72
N SER A 262 -7.72 -10.50 -10.84
CA SER A 262 -7.11 -11.02 -12.05
C SER A 262 -7.14 -12.56 -12.03
N PHE A 263 -7.63 -13.18 -13.09
CA PHE A 263 -7.54 -14.65 -13.28
C PHE A 263 -6.45 -14.94 -14.31
N ALA A 264 -5.52 -15.85 -14.01
CA ALA A 264 -4.56 -16.32 -15.00
C ALA A 264 -5.25 -17.38 -15.87
N LYS A 265 -4.98 -17.34 -17.16
CA LYS A 265 -5.35 -18.42 -18.07
C LYS A 265 -4.48 -19.65 -17.76
N GLU A 266 -5.09 -20.59 -17.05
CA GLU A 266 -4.79 -22.01 -16.84
C GLU A 266 -3.54 -22.63 -17.52
N GLU A 267 -2.79 -23.37 -16.72
CA GLU A 267 -2.27 -24.68 -17.13
C GLU A 267 -3.44 -25.71 -17.12
N ASN A 268 -3.62 -26.47 -18.21
CA ASN A 268 -4.51 -27.65 -18.30
C ASN A 268 -6.04 -27.47 -18.32
N GLY A 269 -6.61 -26.37 -18.82
CA GLY A 269 -8.07 -26.35 -19.05
C GLY A 269 -8.93 -25.95 -17.84
N ARG A 270 -8.35 -25.44 -16.72
CA ARG A 270 -9.09 -24.88 -15.55
C ARG A 270 -8.72 -23.45 -15.09
N VAL A 271 -9.68 -22.51 -15.09
CA VAL A 271 -9.50 -21.08 -14.77
C VAL A 271 -9.28 -21.02 -13.29
N VAL A 272 -8.02 -20.84 -12.91
CA VAL A 272 -7.66 -20.62 -11.52
C VAL A 272 -7.56 -19.11 -11.32
N PRO A 273 -8.19 -18.53 -10.28
CA PRO A 273 -7.86 -17.16 -9.88
C PRO A 273 -6.35 -17.05 -9.73
N VAL A 274 -5.74 -15.95 -10.20
CA VAL A 274 -4.39 -15.67 -9.74
C VAL A 274 -4.56 -15.49 -8.25
N GLN A 275 -4.12 -16.48 -7.48
CA GLN A 275 -4.00 -16.32 -6.06
C GLN A 275 -3.03 -15.16 -5.92
N ASP A 276 -3.51 -13.99 -5.47
CA ASP A 276 -2.75 -12.74 -5.42
C ASP A 276 -1.31 -13.09 -5.09
N LYS A 277 -0.38 -12.85 -6.01
CA LYS A 277 1.04 -13.20 -5.80
C LYS A 277 1.53 -12.62 -4.47
N TRP A 278 0.98 -11.47 -4.11
CA TRP A 278 1.13 -10.81 -2.81
C TRP A 278 0.56 -11.59 -1.63
N GLU A 279 -0.63 -12.18 -1.74
CA GLU A 279 -1.20 -12.98 -0.65
C GLU A 279 -0.35 -14.23 -0.42
N SER A 280 0.09 -14.91 -1.49
CA SER A 280 1.01 -16.05 -1.33
C SER A 280 2.37 -15.65 -0.74
N GLY A 281 2.94 -14.52 -1.16
CA GLY A 281 4.17 -13.96 -0.60
C GLY A 281 4.03 -13.49 0.84
N TYR A 282 2.92 -12.83 1.18
CA TYR A 282 2.60 -12.35 2.52
C TYR A 282 2.34 -13.50 3.49
N GLN A 283 1.59 -14.53 3.08
CA GLN A 283 1.37 -15.73 3.89
C GLN A 283 2.68 -16.48 4.13
N LEU A 284 3.56 -16.54 3.11
CA LEU A 284 4.90 -17.08 3.27
C LEU A 284 5.73 -16.23 4.24
N PHE A 285 5.69 -14.90 4.11
CA PHE A 285 6.34 -13.97 5.05
C PHE A 285 5.87 -14.19 6.49
N LEU A 286 4.55 -14.25 6.73
CA LEU A 286 4.01 -14.51 8.07
C LEU A 286 4.47 -15.86 8.62
N LYS A 287 4.56 -16.88 7.76
CA LYS A 287 5.06 -18.20 8.15
C LYS A 287 6.55 -18.17 8.48
N ASP A 288 7.37 -17.53 7.66
CA ASP A 288 8.81 -17.41 7.88
C ASP A 288 9.09 -16.59 9.15
N LEU A 289 8.34 -15.51 9.36
CA LEU A 289 8.33 -14.68 10.56
C LEU A 289 8.01 -15.46 11.83
N GLN A 290 7.07 -16.41 11.76
CA GLN A 290 6.71 -17.30 12.87
C GLN A 290 7.76 -18.40 13.10
N GLN A 291 8.43 -18.88 12.05
CA GLN A 291 9.39 -19.98 12.14
C GLN A 291 10.76 -19.53 12.63
N ASP A 292 11.31 -18.47 12.06
CA ASP A 292 12.56 -17.85 12.50
C ASP A 292 12.59 -16.37 12.07
N PRO A 293 12.42 -15.42 13.01
CA PRO A 293 12.54 -13.99 12.77
C PRO A 293 13.81 -13.54 12.05
N LYS A 294 14.89 -14.33 12.14
CA LYS A 294 16.15 -14.03 11.43
C LYS A 294 16.05 -14.26 9.93
N LEU A 295 15.09 -15.05 9.47
CA LEU A 295 14.86 -15.31 8.04
C LEU A 295 14.45 -14.04 7.30
N LEU A 296 13.69 -13.13 7.93
CA LEU A 296 13.29 -11.83 7.36
C LEU A 296 14.44 -11.05 6.68
N PHE A 297 15.67 -11.28 7.13
CA PHE A 297 16.84 -10.52 6.73
C PHE A 297 18.02 -11.41 6.32
N ASP A 298 17.81 -12.73 6.22
CA ASP A 298 18.76 -13.63 5.57
C ASP A 298 18.64 -13.42 4.04
N GLN A 299 19.77 -13.28 3.35
CA GLN A 299 19.82 -13.26 1.88
C GLN A 299 19.10 -14.49 1.25
N ARG A 300 18.90 -15.57 2.01
CA ARG A 300 18.19 -16.79 1.56
C ARG A 300 16.66 -16.71 1.61
N ALA A 301 16.10 -15.74 2.34
CA ALA A 301 14.65 -15.52 2.40
C ALA A 301 14.20 -14.28 1.62
N ILE A 302 15.05 -13.74 0.73
CA ILE A 302 14.57 -12.90 -0.38
C ILE A 302 13.48 -13.74 -1.06
N TYR A 303 12.24 -13.29 -1.02
CA TYR A 303 10.96 -13.85 -1.52
C TYR A 303 10.91 -14.19 -3.03
N ARG A 304 11.99 -14.77 -3.54
CA ARG A 304 12.04 -15.90 -4.48
C ARG A 304 11.35 -15.70 -5.82
N ASN A 305 11.65 -14.58 -6.47
CA ASN A 305 11.72 -14.53 -7.93
C ASN A 305 13.20 -14.43 -8.36
N PRO A 306 13.76 -15.41 -9.10
CA PRO A 306 15.15 -15.37 -9.55
C PRO A 306 15.46 -14.20 -10.50
N THR A 307 14.46 -13.47 -10.99
CA THR A 307 14.66 -12.31 -11.87
C THR A 307 15.04 -11.02 -11.15
N TYR A 308 14.96 -10.93 -9.82
CA TYR A 308 15.47 -9.77 -9.06
C TYR A 308 16.98 -9.89 -8.74
N CYS A 309 17.76 -10.54 -9.61
CA CYS A 309 19.21 -10.53 -9.50
C CYS A 309 19.77 -9.17 -9.95
N HIS A 310 20.67 -8.59 -9.16
CA HIS A 310 21.48 -7.44 -9.59
C HIS A 310 22.31 -7.79 -10.84
N PRO A 311 22.50 -6.83 -11.77
CA PRO A 311 23.68 -6.85 -12.63
C PRO A 311 24.90 -6.62 -11.73
N SER A 312 25.81 -7.60 -11.71
CA SER A 312 27.10 -7.51 -11.05
C SER A 312 27.91 -6.32 -11.58
N GLY A 313 27.86 -5.19 -10.89
CA GLY A 313 28.60 -3.96 -11.23
C GLY A 313 29.08 -3.23 -9.97
N PRO A 314 30.19 -2.47 -10.04
CA PRO A 314 30.83 -1.93 -8.85
C PRO A 314 29.97 -0.86 -8.17
N LEU A 315 30.07 -0.82 -6.84
CA LEU A 315 29.41 0.09 -5.91
C LEU A 315 29.70 1.56 -6.23
N PHE A 316 28.85 2.17 -7.07
CA PHE A 316 28.86 3.62 -7.28
C PHE A 316 27.94 4.29 -6.25
N ARG A 317 28.53 5.17 -5.42
CA ARG A 317 27.83 6.24 -4.71
C ARG A 317 27.27 7.23 -5.75
N SER A 318 26.06 6.98 -6.25
CA SER A 318 25.27 7.97 -6.98
C SER A 318 23.97 8.25 -6.19
N PRO A 319 23.31 9.41 -6.37
CA PRO A 319 22.09 9.72 -5.62
C PRO A 319 21.05 8.63 -5.85
N PHE A 320 20.32 8.31 -4.78
CA PHE A 320 19.31 7.27 -4.68
C PHE A 320 18.35 7.30 -5.87
N TYR A 321 18.63 6.53 -6.91
CA TYR A 321 17.64 6.27 -7.95
C TYR A 321 16.66 5.25 -7.38
N ARG A 322 15.47 5.73 -7.00
CA ARG A 322 14.33 4.90 -6.59
C ARG A 322 14.10 3.84 -7.67
N PRO A 323 14.25 2.54 -7.39
CA PRO A 323 13.69 1.52 -8.26
C PRO A 323 12.17 1.54 -8.03
N PHE A 324 11.50 2.45 -8.72
CA PHE A 324 10.06 2.63 -8.64
C PHE A 324 9.40 1.54 -9.48
N PHE A 325 8.94 0.47 -8.82
CA PHE A 325 7.76 -0.23 -9.30
C PHE A 325 6.58 0.39 -8.54
N PRO A 326 5.73 1.18 -9.21
CA PRO A 326 4.52 1.68 -8.57
C PRO A 326 3.73 0.49 -8.03
N LEU A 327 3.25 0.60 -6.79
CA LEU A 327 2.30 -0.35 -6.19
C LEU A 327 1.04 -0.56 -7.09
N GLU A 328 0.84 0.37 -8.01
CA GLU A 328 -0.24 0.40 -8.99
C GLU A 328 -0.08 -0.62 -10.13
N ASP A 329 1.15 -0.94 -10.58
CA ASP A 329 1.39 -1.90 -11.69
C ASP A 329 1.28 -3.38 -11.26
N LEU A 330 1.13 -3.63 -9.95
CA LEU A 330 1.05 -4.97 -9.37
C LEU A 330 -0.38 -5.40 -8.98
N LEU A 331 -1.34 -4.47 -9.02
CA LEU A 331 -2.78 -4.75 -8.89
C LEU A 331 -3.42 -5.05 -10.26
N ASP A 332 -2.70 -4.75 -11.35
CA ASP A 332 -3.09 -5.04 -12.74
C ASP A 332 -2.42 -6.32 -13.30
N GLY A 333 -1.81 -7.15 -12.42
CA GLY A 333 -1.14 -8.40 -12.77
C GLY A 333 -1.97 -9.64 -12.49
#